data_AF-A0A2V7FQL0-F1
#
_entry.id   AF-A0A2V7FQL0-F1
#
_cell.length_a   1.000
_cell.length_b   1.000
_cell.length_c   1.000
_cell.angle_alpha   90.00
_cell.angle_beta   90.00
_cell.angle_gamma   90.00
#
_symmetry.space_group_name_H-M   'P 1'
#
loop_
_entity.id
_entity.type
_entity.pdbx_description
1 polymer ?
#
loop_
_entity_poly.entity_id
_entity_poly.type
_entity_poly.pdbx_seq_one_letter_code
_entity_poly.pdbx_strand_id
1 'polypeptide(L)' 'KKHLARRAGDVPHTLADIGQAKSDFGYEPLVEFEEGLGRTVQFFTGRKA' A
#
# COMPACT_ATOMS: atom_id res chain seq x y z
N LYS A 1 -12.76 -17.27 -0.16
CA LYS A 1 -11.93 -17.46 1.07
C LYS A 1 -12.70 -16.89 2.26
N LYS A 2 -12.71 -17.56 3.41
CA LYS A 2 -13.38 -17.06 4.63
C LYS A 2 -12.46 -16.06 5.33
N HIS A 3 -12.89 -14.80 5.46
CA HIS A 3 -12.18 -13.82 6.26
C HIS A 3 -12.27 -14.18 7.75
N LEU A 4 -11.23 -13.84 8.51
CA LEU A 4 -11.27 -13.97 9.98
C LEU A 4 -12.16 -12.89 10.59
N ALA A 5 -12.49 -13.05 11.88
CA ALA A 5 -13.24 -12.04 12.61
C ALA A 5 -12.49 -10.69 12.62
N ARG A 6 -13.25 -9.61 12.46
CA ARG A 6 -12.77 -8.22 12.50
C ARG A 6 -12.15 -7.92 13.85
N ARG A 7 -10.99 -7.27 13.83
CA ARG A 7 -10.29 -6.80 15.03
C ARG A 7 -10.74 -5.37 15.35
N ALA A 8 -10.63 -4.99 16.62
CA ALA A 8 -10.83 -3.60 17.01
C ALA A 8 -9.80 -2.72 16.26
N GLY A 9 -10.29 -1.69 15.57
CA GLY A 9 -9.46 -0.79 14.75
C GLY A 9 -9.37 -1.13 13.26
N ASP A 10 -9.91 -2.25 12.80
CA ASP A 10 -9.91 -2.56 11.36
C ASP A 10 -10.71 -1.51 10.57
N VAL A 11 -10.15 -1.04 9.45
CA VAL A 11 -10.86 -0.21 8.47
C VAL A 11 -10.70 -0.86 7.09
N PRO A 12 -11.73 -1.59 6.59
CA PRO A 12 -11.57 -2.49 5.45
C PRO A 12 -11.34 -1.77 4.11
N HIS A 13 -11.85 -0.54 4.00
CA HIS A 13 -11.72 0.26 2.79
C HIS A 13 -11.26 1.66 3.19
N THR A 14 -9.99 1.94 2.92
CA THR A 14 -9.42 3.27 3.08
C THR A 14 -8.71 3.64 1.80
N LEU A 15 -9.12 4.77 1.22
CA LEU A 15 -8.54 5.35 0.02
C LEU A 15 -8.32 6.82 0.34
N ALA A 16 -7.06 7.25 0.28
CA ALA A 16 -6.72 8.64 0.49
C ALA A 16 -6.96 9.42 -0.80
N ASP A 17 -7.70 10.53 -0.73
CA ASP A 17 -7.70 11.51 -1.81
C ASP A 17 -6.38 12.29 -1.76
N ILE A 18 -5.62 12.22 -2.86
CA ILE A 18 -4.31 12.84 -3.02
C ILE A 18 -4.36 14.09 -3.91
N GLY A 19 -5.54 14.64 -4.20
CA GLY A 19 -5.73 15.80 -5.07
C GLY A 19 -4.96 17.03 -4.61
N GLN A 20 -4.97 17.34 -3.30
CA GLN A 20 -4.20 18.45 -2.74
C GLN A 20 -2.69 18.23 -2.89
N ALA A 21 -2.20 17.01 -2.66
CA ALA A 21 -0.79 16.71 -2.83
C ALA A 21 -0.33 16.88 -4.29
N LYS A 22 -1.16 16.47 -5.24
CA LYS A 22 -0.93 16.69 -6.68
C LYS A 22 -0.91 18.19 -7.02
N SER A 23 -1.89 18.96 -6.55
CA SER A 23 -2.02 20.40 -6.82
C SER A 23 -0.89 21.22 -6.22
N ASP A 24 -0.62 21.02 -4.93
CA ASP A 24 0.18 21.96 -4.15
C ASP A 24 1.67 21.62 -4.22
N PHE A 25 2.00 20.34 -4.43
CA PHE A 25 3.37 19.84 -4.44
C PHE A 25 3.78 19.16 -5.75
N GLY A 26 2.88 19.05 -6.73
CA GLY A 26 3.15 18.30 -7.96
C GLY A 26 3.39 16.81 -7.70
N TYR A 27 2.85 16.27 -6.61
CA TYR A 27 3.07 14.88 -6.22
C TYR A 27 2.49 13.91 -7.25
N GLU A 28 3.32 13.04 -7.81
CA GLU A 28 2.89 11.96 -8.68
C GLU A 28 3.43 10.62 -8.17
N PRO A 29 2.56 9.62 -7.91
CA PRO A 29 3.00 8.26 -7.64
C PRO A 29 3.80 7.71 -8.82
N LEU A 30 5.06 7.34 -8.58
CA LEU A 30 5.94 6.82 -9.63
C LEU A 30 5.96 5.29 -9.72
N VAL A 31 5.34 4.61 -8.77
CA VAL A 31 5.38 3.15 -8.64
C VAL A 31 3.96 2.66 -8.38
N GLU A 32 3.48 1.78 -9.24
CA GLU A 32 2.18 1.14 -9.10
C GLU A 32 2.14 0.19 -7.90
N PHE A 33 0.95 -0.07 -7.37
CA PHE A 33 0.78 -0.85 -6.16
C PHE A 33 1.39 -2.27 -6.28
N GLU A 34 1.09 -2.97 -7.38
CA GLU A 34 1.58 -4.32 -7.65
C GLU A 34 3.10 -4.37 -7.72
N GLU A 35 3.72 -3.36 -8.35
CA GLU A 35 5.16 -3.26 -8.48
C GLU A 35 5.82 -3.00 -7.10
N GLY A 36 5.30 -2.03 -6.36
CA GLY A 36 5.80 -1.69 -5.03
C GLY A 36 5.70 -2.88 -4.06
N LEU A 37 4.58 -3.61 -4.11
CA LEU A 37 4.38 -4.82 -3.32
C LEU A 37 5.39 -5.92 -3.70
N GLY A 38 5.61 -6.14 -5.00
CA GLY A 38 6.59 -7.11 -5.50
C GLY A 38 8.00 -6.83 -4.99
N ARG A 39 8.46 -5.58 -5.11
CA ARG A 39 9.77 -5.13 -4.58
C ARG A 39 9.87 -5.34 -3.06
N THR A 40 8.79 -5.06 -2.34
CA THR A 40 8.73 -5.24 -0.89
C THR A 40 8.86 -6.71 -0.49
N VAL A 41 8.13 -7.61 -1.15
CA VAL A 41 8.23 -9.06 -0.91
C VAL A 41 9.64 -9.57 -1.23
N GLN A 42 10.22 -9.14 -2.35
CA GLN A 42 11.58 -9.51 -2.73
C GLN A 42 12.60 -9.06 -1.68
N PHE A 43 12.45 -7.87 -1.10
CA PHE A 43 13.33 -7.41 -0.02
C PHE A 43 13.31 -8.34 1.20
N PHE A 44 12.12 -8.77 1.65
CA PHE A 44 11.98 -9.65 2.82
C PHE A 44 12.38 -11.11 2.55
N THR A 45 12.18 -11.59 1.32
CA THR A 45 12.42 -13.00 0.96
C THR A 45 13.78 -13.25 0.30
N GLY A 46 14.38 -12.21 -0.29
CA GLY A 46 15.66 -12.27 -0.98
C GLY A 46 16.86 -12.30 -0.03
N ARG A 47 16.69 -11.89 1.23
CA ARG A 47 17.62 -12.23 2.30
C ARG A 47 17.24 -13.61 2.82
N LYS A 48 17.94 -14.65 2.36
CA LYS A 48 18.08 -15.85 3.20
C LYS A 48 18.75 -15.40 4.49
N ALA A 49 18.18 -15.76 5.64
CA ALA A 49 18.92 -15.79 6.89
C ALA A 49 20.18 -16.67 6.72
#